data_AF-A0A4P0XXI5-F1
#
_entry.id   AF-A0A4P0XXI5-F1
#
_cell.length_a   1.000
_cell.length_b   1.000
_cell.length_c   1.000
_cell.angle_alpha   90.00
_cell.angle_beta   90.00
_cell.angle_gamma   90.00
#
_symmetry.space_group_name_H-M   'P 1'
#
loop_
_entity.id
_entity.type
_entity.pdbx_description
1 polymer ?
#
loop_
_entity_poly.entity_id
_entity_poly.type
_entity_poly.pdbx_seq_one_letter_code
_entity_poly.pdbx_strand_id
1 'polypeptide(L)'
;MLTSLNSIDDPARLADTIAAHMPLKLADKQSVLEMSDVNERLEYLMAMMESEIDLLQVEKRIRNRVKKQMEKSQREYYLNEQMKAIQKELGEMDDAPDENEALKRKIDAAKMPKEAKEKTEAELQKLKMMSPMSAEATVVRGYIDWMVQVPWNARSKVKKRPASGPGDPRYRSLWPGAREGSHP
;
A
#
# COMPACT_ATOMS: atom_id res chain seq x y z
N MET A 1 -24.70 15.85 45.41
CA MET A 1 -25.80 15.88 44.42
C MET A 1 -26.59 14.57 44.45
N LEU A 2 -25.99 13.41 44.15
CA LEU A 2 -26.65 12.11 44.34
C LEU A 2 -27.18 11.91 45.78
N THR A 3 -26.42 12.37 46.78
CA THR A 3 -26.80 12.31 48.20
C THR A 3 -28.01 13.18 48.56
N SER A 4 -28.30 14.23 47.77
CA SER A 4 -29.40 15.18 48.01
C SER A 4 -30.71 14.74 47.35
N LEU A 5 -30.63 13.92 46.29
CA LEU A 5 -31.79 13.30 45.63
C LEU A 5 -32.33 12.13 46.46
N ASN A 6 -31.44 11.38 47.11
CA ASN A 6 -31.80 10.21 47.90
C ASN A 6 -32.52 10.54 49.23
N SER A 7 -32.59 11.82 49.59
CA SER A 7 -33.30 12.33 50.78
C SER A 7 -34.65 12.97 50.47
N ILE A 8 -35.09 12.95 49.21
CA ILE A 8 -36.37 13.52 48.79
C ILE A 8 -37.42 12.41 48.81
N ASP A 9 -38.30 12.42 49.82
CA ASP A 9 -39.44 11.49 49.92
C ASP A 9 -40.65 11.91 49.06
N ASP A 10 -40.70 13.18 48.65
CA ASP A 10 -41.79 13.69 47.80
C ASP A 10 -41.51 13.42 46.31
N PRO A 11 -42.29 12.54 45.65
CA PRO A 11 -42.07 12.19 44.25
C PRO A 11 -42.27 13.38 43.30
N ALA A 12 -43.09 14.37 43.68
CA ALA A 12 -43.29 15.57 42.88
C ALA A 12 -42.01 16.42 42.84
N ARG A 13 -41.44 16.71 44.03
CA ARG A 13 -40.14 17.40 44.14
C ARG A 13 -39.01 16.63 43.49
N LEU A 14 -39.02 15.31 43.55
CA LEU A 14 -38.00 14.48 42.88
C LEU A 14 -38.04 14.70 41.36
N ALA A 15 -39.22 14.62 40.74
CA ALA A 15 -39.41 14.85 39.32
C ALA A 15 -38.95 16.26 38.90
N ASP A 16 -39.33 17.30 39.65
CA ASP A 16 -38.95 18.68 39.35
C ASP A 16 -37.42 18.89 39.45
N THR A 17 -36.79 18.25 40.45
CA THR A 17 -35.34 18.32 40.64
C THR A 17 -34.60 17.62 39.50
N ILE A 18 -35.08 16.46 39.06
CA ILE A 18 -34.51 15.73 37.90
C ILE A 18 -34.65 16.58 36.63
N ALA A 19 -35.84 17.14 36.37
CA ALA A 19 -36.10 17.97 35.20
C ALA A 19 -35.24 19.24 35.16
N ALA A 20 -34.94 19.85 36.31
CA ALA A 20 -34.09 21.03 36.41
C ALA A 20 -32.62 20.76 36.03
N HIS A 21 -32.12 19.56 36.33
CA HIS A 21 -30.72 19.19 36.10
C HIS A 21 -30.47 18.48 34.77
N MET A 22 -31.52 18.03 34.08
CA MET A 22 -31.42 17.40 32.77
C MET A 22 -31.36 18.47 31.65
N PRO A 23 -30.52 18.27 30.61
CA PRO A 23 -30.45 19.17 29.45
C PRO A 23 -31.64 18.95 28.49
N LEU A 24 -32.86 19.14 28.99
CA LEU A 24 -34.09 19.01 28.21
C LEU A 24 -34.31 20.20 27.27
N LYS A 25 -34.91 19.95 26.10
CA LYS A 25 -35.36 21.02 25.20
C LYS A 25 -36.52 21.78 25.84
N LEU A 26 -36.73 23.01 25.41
CA LEU A 26 -37.80 23.86 25.96
C LEU A 26 -39.19 23.21 25.84
N ALA A 27 -39.47 22.55 24.71
CA ALA A 27 -40.72 21.83 24.50
C ALA A 27 -40.93 20.70 25.54
N ASP A 28 -39.88 19.94 25.81
CA ASP A 28 -39.92 18.84 26.78
C ASP A 28 -40.09 19.38 28.21
N LYS A 29 -39.41 20.49 28.56
CA LYS A 29 -39.60 21.16 29.86
C LYS A 29 -41.03 21.64 30.07
N GLN A 30 -41.66 22.17 29.03
CA GLN A 30 -43.05 22.60 29.08
C GLN A 30 -44.00 21.41 29.24
N SER A 31 -43.77 20.31 28.50
CA SER A 31 -44.59 19.10 28.63
C SER A 31 -44.56 18.51 30.05
N VAL A 32 -43.38 18.51 30.69
CA VAL A 32 -43.21 18.07 32.08
C VAL A 32 -43.94 18.97 33.07
N LEU A 33 -44.07 20.28 32.80
CA LEU A 33 -44.83 21.22 33.64
C LEU A 33 -46.35 21.07 33.47
N GLU A 34 -46.80 20.65 32.29
CA GLU A 34 -48.23 20.46 31.98
C GLU A 34 -48.79 19.13 32.52
N MET A 35 -47.93 18.14 32.74
CA MET A 35 -48.28 16.86 33.36
C MET A 35 -48.65 17.05 34.84
N SER A 36 -49.92 16.80 35.14
CA SER A 36 -50.48 16.92 36.49
C SER A 36 -50.30 15.64 37.32
N ASP A 37 -50.22 14.48 36.67
CA ASP A 37 -49.90 13.21 37.32
C ASP A 37 -48.38 13.07 37.51
N VAL A 38 -47.97 12.89 38.75
CA VAL A 38 -46.56 12.73 39.14
C VAL A 38 -45.98 11.43 38.57
N ASN A 39 -46.77 10.36 38.47
CA ASN A 39 -46.31 9.08 37.94
C ASN A 39 -46.02 9.17 36.45
N GLU A 40 -46.96 9.74 35.67
CA GLU A 40 -46.80 9.96 34.23
C GLU A 40 -45.57 10.85 33.95
N ARG A 41 -45.37 11.88 34.76
CA ARG A 41 -44.22 12.76 34.68
C ARG A 41 -42.89 12.06 34.96
N LEU A 42 -42.85 11.18 35.96
CA LEU A 42 -41.66 10.39 36.27
C LEU A 42 -41.36 9.38 35.16
N GLU A 43 -42.36 8.69 34.62
CA GLU A 43 -42.20 7.77 33.49
C GLU A 43 -41.66 8.50 32.26
N TYR A 44 -42.18 9.68 31.95
CA TYR A 44 -41.68 10.51 30.86
C TYR A 44 -40.21 10.92 31.07
N LEU A 45 -39.86 11.40 32.26
CA LEU A 45 -38.48 11.77 32.58
C LEU A 45 -37.53 10.55 32.54
N MET A 46 -37.98 9.38 32.97
CA MET A 46 -37.20 8.14 32.88
C MET A 46 -36.92 7.75 31.44
N ALA A 47 -37.92 7.82 30.55
CA ALA A 47 -37.74 7.54 29.13
C ALA A 47 -36.73 8.52 28.48
N MET A 48 -36.82 9.81 28.83
CA MET A 48 -35.87 10.82 28.37
C MET A 48 -34.45 10.54 28.89
N MET A 49 -34.30 10.18 30.17
CA MET A 49 -33.01 9.79 30.74
C MET A 49 -32.40 8.59 30.04
N GLU A 50 -33.18 7.56 29.74
CA GLU A 50 -32.69 6.37 29.04
C GLU A 50 -32.11 6.74 27.67
N SER A 51 -32.84 7.58 26.92
CA SER A 51 -32.37 8.05 25.60
C SER A 51 -31.07 8.86 25.69
N GLU A 52 -30.92 9.68 26.73
CA GLU A 52 -29.71 10.47 26.96
C GLU A 52 -28.52 9.60 27.39
N ILE A 53 -28.78 8.58 28.21
CA ILE A 53 -27.78 7.57 28.60
C ILE A 53 -27.26 6.86 27.35
N ASP A 54 -28.14 6.42 26.46
CA ASP A 54 -27.76 5.75 25.21
C ASP A 54 -26.88 6.64 24.33
N LEU A 55 -27.28 7.91 24.17
CA LEU A 55 -26.49 8.90 23.43
C LEU A 55 -25.09 9.06 24.02
N LEU A 56 -25.00 9.29 25.34
CA LEU A 56 -23.71 9.44 26.04
C LEU A 56 -22.84 8.19 25.95
N GLN A 57 -23.44 6.99 25.98
CA GLN A 57 -22.71 5.74 25.79
C GLN A 57 -22.15 5.61 24.38
N VAL A 58 -22.91 5.98 23.35
CA VAL A 58 -22.44 6.01 21.95
C VAL A 58 -21.28 7.00 21.81
N GLU A 59 -21.43 8.23 22.31
CA GLU A 59 -20.37 9.24 22.28
C GLU A 59 -19.10 8.76 22.98
N LYS A 60 -19.23 8.13 24.16
CA LYS A 60 -18.11 7.57 24.91
C LYS A 60 -17.40 6.47 24.10
N ARG A 61 -18.14 5.58 23.44
CA ARG A 61 -17.57 4.54 22.56
C ARG A 61 -16.80 5.15 21.39
N ILE A 62 -17.36 6.17 20.73
CA ILE A 62 -16.71 6.88 19.63
C ILE A 62 -15.42 7.54 20.12
N ARG A 63 -15.48 8.30 21.22
CA ARG A 63 -14.33 8.98 21.82
C ARG A 63 -13.20 8.01 22.14
N ASN A 64 -13.52 6.86 22.73
CA ASN A 64 -12.55 5.81 23.03
C ASN A 64 -11.91 5.23 21.77
N ARG A 65 -12.70 4.99 20.71
CA ARG A 65 -12.18 4.49 19.43
C ARG A 65 -11.24 5.49 18.76
N VAL A 66 -11.63 6.76 18.73
CA VAL A 66 -10.80 7.86 18.19
C VAL A 66 -9.49 7.96 18.96
N LYS A 67 -9.53 7.93 20.30
CA LYS A 67 -8.32 7.97 21.13
C LYS A 67 -7.37 6.82 20.84
N LYS A 68 -7.87 5.57 20.77
CA LYS A 68 -7.06 4.40 20.43
C LYS A 68 -6.43 4.50 19.03
N GLN A 69 -7.20 5.00 18.05
CA GLN A 69 -6.70 5.19 16.69
C GLN A 69 -5.60 6.26 16.66
N MET A 70 -5.79 7.38 17.37
CA MET A 70 -4.80 8.45 17.47
C MET A 70 -3.49 7.98 18.11
N GLU A 71 -3.57 7.24 19.22
CA GLU A 71 -2.40 6.64 19.88
C GLU A 71 -1.65 5.66 18.96
N LYS A 72 -2.38 4.85 18.18
CA LYS A 72 -1.78 3.95 17.19
C LYS A 72 -1.04 4.72 16.11
N SER A 73 -1.68 5.72 15.50
CA SER A 73 -1.07 6.53 14.43
C SER A 73 0.14 7.34 14.93
N GLN A 74 0.08 7.90 16.14
CA GLN A 74 1.23 8.58 16.74
C GLN A 74 2.40 7.63 16.99
N ARG A 75 2.11 6.42 17.51
CA ARG A 75 3.13 5.39 17.72
C ARG A 75 3.79 4.96 16.40
N GLU A 76 2.98 4.68 15.37
CA GLU A 76 3.48 4.32 14.04
C GLU A 76 4.32 5.44 13.42
N TYR A 77 3.87 6.70 13.51
CA TYR A 77 4.63 7.85 13.05
C TYR A 77 5.99 7.96 13.75
N TYR A 78 6.00 7.87 15.08
CA TYR A 78 7.21 7.93 15.88
C TYR A 78 8.19 6.80 15.55
N LEU A 79 7.69 5.56 15.43
CA LEU A 79 8.52 4.40 15.07
C LEU A 79 9.10 4.54 13.65
N ASN A 80 8.34 5.07 12.69
CA ASN A 80 8.84 5.30 11.34
C ASN A 80 9.93 6.37 11.30
N GLU A 81 9.78 7.47 12.04
CA GLU A 81 10.84 8.47 12.17
C GLU A 81 12.10 7.88 12.84
N GLN A 82 11.93 7.05 13.88
CA GLN A 82 13.05 6.33 14.49
C GLN A 82 13.74 5.40 13.49
N MET A 83 12.99 4.65 12.68
CA MET A 83 13.57 3.77 11.65
C MET A 83 14.35 4.57 10.60
N LYS A 84 13.83 5.73 10.16
CA LYS A 84 14.57 6.61 9.23
C LYS A 84 15.85 7.16 9.86
N ALA A 85 15.79 7.56 11.12
CA ALA A 85 16.97 8.02 11.85
C ALA A 85 18.02 6.90 11.97
N ILE A 86 17.59 5.69 12.32
CA ILE A 86 18.47 4.50 12.39
C ILE A 86 19.08 4.18 11.02
N GLN A 87 18.29 4.17 9.94
CA GLN A 87 18.79 3.95 8.57
C GLN A 87 19.83 5.00 8.15
N LYS A 88 19.60 6.26 8.55
CA LYS A 88 20.55 7.35 8.34
C LYS A 88 21.84 7.17 9.15
N GLU A 89 21.74 6.73 10.41
CA GLU A 89 22.92 6.45 11.26
C GLU A 89 23.69 5.19 10.86
N LEU A 90 23.00 4.16 10.36
CA LEU A 90 23.61 2.93 9.83
C LEU A 90 24.33 3.16 8.49
N GLY A 91 24.27 4.36 7.92
CA GLY A 91 25.01 4.72 6.71
C GLY A 91 24.42 4.19 5.40
N GLU A 92 23.22 3.59 5.41
CA GLU A 92 22.55 3.10 4.19
C GLU A 92 21.87 4.22 3.37
N MET A 93 22.17 5.49 3.66
CA MET A 93 21.68 6.64 2.89
C MET A 93 22.76 7.34 2.04
N ASP A 94 24.00 6.84 2.01
CA ASP A 94 24.93 7.18 0.94
C ASP A 94 24.98 6.02 -0.07
N ASP A 95 24.34 6.24 -1.22
CA ASP A 95 24.57 5.54 -2.49
C ASP A 95 23.75 4.28 -2.86
N ALA A 96 22.59 4.04 -2.25
CA ALA A 96 21.59 3.13 -2.84
C ALA A 96 20.47 3.94 -3.52
N PRO A 97 20.59 4.32 -4.82
CA PRO A 97 19.39 4.67 -5.57
C PRO A 97 18.40 3.53 -5.43
N ASP A 98 17.11 3.84 -5.22
CA ASP A 98 16.02 2.85 -5.12
C ASP A 98 16.31 1.76 -6.16
N GLU A 99 16.73 0.59 -5.68
CA GLU A 99 17.30 -0.46 -6.53
C GLU A 99 16.30 -0.81 -7.64
N ASN A 100 15.02 -0.67 -7.31
CA ASN A 100 13.90 -0.81 -8.23
C ASN A 100 13.86 0.26 -9.33
N GLU A 101 14.21 1.51 -9.02
CA GLU A 101 14.30 2.58 -10.01
C GLU A 101 15.52 2.39 -10.93
N ALA A 102 16.65 1.95 -10.37
CA ALA A 102 17.83 1.58 -11.16
C ALA A 102 17.53 0.41 -12.12
N LEU A 103 16.84 -0.63 -11.64
CA LEU A 103 16.38 -1.75 -12.47
C LEU A 103 15.39 -1.30 -13.55
N LYS A 104 14.45 -0.40 -13.23
CA LYS A 104 13.52 0.15 -14.21
C LYS A 104 14.24 0.90 -15.35
N ARG A 105 15.21 1.75 -15.01
CA ARG A 105 16.03 2.46 -16.01
C ARG A 105 16.80 1.50 -16.91
N LYS A 106 17.34 0.41 -16.36
CA LYS A 106 18.02 -0.65 -17.13
C LYS A 106 17.07 -1.38 -18.10
N ILE A 107 15.85 -1.69 -17.67
CA ILE A 107 14.81 -2.32 -18.51
C ILE A 107 14.46 -1.42 -19.70
N ASP A 108 14.27 -0.13 -19.45
CA ASP A 108 13.98 0.85 -20.51
C ASP A 108 15.16 1.01 -21.49
N ALA A 109 16.39 0.97 -20.99
CA ALA A 109 17.61 1.07 -21.81
C ALA A 109 17.87 -0.18 -22.68
N ALA A 110 17.45 -1.37 -22.25
CA ALA A 110 17.70 -2.64 -22.95
C ALA A 110 16.94 -2.77 -24.28
N LYS A 111 15.97 -1.88 -24.58
CA LYS A 111 15.16 -1.86 -25.81
C LYS A 111 14.57 -3.23 -26.16
N MET A 112 13.96 -3.87 -25.16
CA MET A 112 13.35 -5.20 -25.30
C MET A 112 12.13 -5.16 -26.23
N PRO A 113 11.78 -6.28 -26.90
CA PRO A 113 10.50 -6.45 -27.57
C PRO A 113 9.33 -6.26 -26.61
N LYS A 114 8.16 -5.85 -27.12
CA LYS A 114 6.98 -5.52 -26.31
C LYS A 114 6.59 -6.63 -25.32
N GLU A 115 6.54 -7.88 -25.77
CA GLU A 115 6.17 -9.03 -24.93
C GLU A 115 7.18 -9.31 -23.81
N ALA A 116 8.47 -9.13 -24.09
CA ALA A 116 9.53 -9.34 -23.11
C ALA A 116 9.52 -8.22 -22.06
N LYS A 117 9.36 -6.96 -22.50
CA LYS A 117 9.28 -5.79 -21.62
C LYS A 117 8.11 -5.92 -20.63
N GLU A 118 6.93 -6.28 -21.13
CA GLU A 118 5.73 -6.42 -20.30
C GLU A 118 5.88 -7.50 -19.23
N LYS A 119 6.48 -8.65 -19.57
CA LYS A 119 6.79 -9.69 -18.58
C LYS A 119 7.83 -9.23 -17.56
N THR A 120 8.90 -8.57 -17.98
CA THR A 120 9.94 -8.08 -17.06
C THR A 120 9.40 -6.98 -16.13
N GLU A 121 8.53 -6.09 -16.62
CA GLU A 121 7.84 -5.10 -15.78
C GLU A 121 6.89 -5.75 -14.76
N ALA A 122 6.17 -6.81 -15.15
CA ALA A 122 5.32 -7.55 -14.21
C ALA A 122 6.13 -8.19 -13.08
N GLU A 123 7.30 -8.77 -13.39
CA GLU A 123 8.20 -9.32 -12.37
C GLU A 123 8.84 -8.22 -11.50
N LEU A 124 9.15 -7.04 -12.05
CA LEU A 124 9.60 -5.89 -11.27
C LEU A 124 8.52 -5.41 -10.28
N GLN A 125 7.25 -5.41 -10.68
CA GLN A 125 6.14 -5.06 -9.78
C GLN A 125 6.00 -6.08 -8.63
N LYS A 126 6.22 -7.37 -8.91
CA LYS A 126 6.25 -8.40 -7.85
C LYS A 126 7.42 -8.18 -6.90
N LEU A 127 8.61 -7.87 -7.41
CA LEU A 127 9.79 -7.58 -6.60
C LEU A 127 9.55 -6.44 -5.60
N LYS A 128 8.85 -5.37 -6.01
CA LYS A 128 8.49 -4.24 -5.13
C LYS A 128 7.59 -4.62 -3.96
N MET A 129 6.79 -5.66 -4.10
CA MET A 129 5.89 -6.14 -3.05
C MET A 129 6.55 -7.20 -2.14
N MET A 130 7.74 -7.67 -2.48
CA MET A 130 8.49 -8.67 -1.71
C MET A 130 9.48 -8.00 -0.75
N SER A 131 9.79 -8.67 0.36
CA SER A 131 10.87 -8.25 1.24
C SER A 131 12.23 -8.40 0.53
N PRO A 132 13.11 -7.39 0.52
CA PRO A 132 14.38 -7.41 -0.21
C PRO A 132 15.36 -8.50 0.26
N MET A 133 15.17 -9.04 1.46
CA MET A 133 15.96 -10.15 2.03
C MET A 133 15.38 -11.54 1.76
N SER A 134 14.22 -11.64 1.09
CA SER A 134 13.61 -12.95 0.77
C SER A 134 14.42 -13.70 -0.29
N ALA A 135 14.54 -15.02 -0.13
CA ALA A 135 15.15 -15.89 -1.15
C ALA A 135 14.44 -15.78 -2.52
N GLU A 136 13.13 -15.54 -2.51
CA GLU A 136 12.34 -15.33 -3.73
C GLU A 136 12.70 -14.02 -4.44
N ALA A 137 12.97 -12.95 -3.66
CA ALA A 137 13.38 -11.66 -4.22
C ALA A 137 14.73 -11.77 -4.95
N THR A 138 15.66 -12.57 -4.43
CA THR A 138 16.95 -12.85 -5.09
C THR A 138 16.77 -13.54 -6.44
N VAL A 139 15.85 -14.50 -6.55
CA VAL A 139 15.56 -15.21 -7.80
C VAL A 139 14.96 -14.26 -8.84
N VAL A 140 13.98 -13.44 -8.44
CA VAL A 140 13.33 -12.47 -9.34
C VAL A 140 14.31 -11.39 -9.80
N ARG A 141 15.17 -10.89 -8.90
CA ARG A 141 16.24 -9.94 -9.25
C ARG A 141 17.20 -10.54 -10.28
N GLY A 142 17.64 -11.79 -10.06
CA GLY A 142 18.46 -12.52 -11.03
C GLY A 142 17.78 -12.66 -12.39
N TYR A 143 16.49 -13.00 -12.43
CA TYR A 143 15.73 -13.07 -13.68
C TYR A 143 15.71 -11.71 -14.44
N ILE A 144 15.44 -10.61 -13.73
CA ILE A 144 15.42 -9.28 -14.34
C ILE A 144 16.81 -8.90 -14.88
N ASP A 145 17.88 -9.18 -14.14
CA ASP A 145 19.24 -8.92 -14.61
C ASP A 145 19.59 -9.72 -15.87
N TRP A 146 19.18 -10.99 -15.94
CA TRP A 146 19.37 -11.81 -17.14
C TRP A 146 18.63 -11.21 -18.33
N MET A 147 17.38 -10.78 -18.14
CA MET A 147 16.59 -10.16 -19.21
C MET A 147 17.23 -8.87 -19.74
N VAL A 148 17.86 -8.07 -18.86
CA VAL A 148 18.57 -6.85 -19.24
C VAL A 148 19.89 -7.14 -19.98
N GLN A 149 20.63 -8.16 -19.56
CA GLN A 149 21.93 -8.50 -20.16
C GLN A 149 21.81 -9.10 -21.58
N VAL A 150 20.64 -9.63 -21.94
CA VAL A 150 20.41 -10.18 -23.29
C VAL A 150 20.46 -9.06 -24.34
N PRO A 151 21.29 -9.20 -25.40
CA PRO A 151 21.41 -8.19 -26.45
C PRO A 151 20.22 -8.24 -27.42
N TRP A 152 19.08 -7.67 -27.04
CA TRP A 152 17.85 -7.68 -27.85
C TRP A 152 17.99 -6.97 -29.20
N ASN A 153 18.80 -5.92 -29.28
CA ASN A 153 18.94 -5.08 -30.46
C ASN A 153 20.40 -4.92 -30.95
N ALA A 154 21.35 -5.66 -30.37
CA ALA A 154 22.75 -5.64 -30.80
C ALA A 154 23.01 -6.83 -31.74
N ARG A 155 23.25 -6.53 -33.03
CA ARG A 155 23.68 -7.51 -34.03
C ARG A 155 25.15 -7.28 -34.37
N SER A 156 25.94 -8.34 -34.40
CA SER A 156 27.32 -8.27 -34.90
C SER A 156 27.34 -8.24 -36.43
N LYS A 157 28.31 -7.52 -37.01
CA LYS A 157 28.46 -7.42 -38.46
C LYS A 157 28.94 -8.77 -39.01
N VAL A 158 28.13 -9.43 -39.82
CA VAL A 158 28.45 -10.72 -40.43
C VAL A 158 29.65 -10.54 -41.36
N LYS A 159 30.80 -11.11 -40.99
CA LYS A 159 31.95 -11.24 -41.89
C LYS A 159 31.64 -12.35 -42.88
N LYS A 160 31.13 -12.00 -44.07
CA LYS A 160 31.01 -12.94 -45.18
C LYS A 160 32.40 -13.51 -45.45
N ARG A 161 32.59 -14.80 -45.19
CA ARG A 161 33.75 -15.55 -45.69
C ARG A 161 33.70 -15.42 -47.22
N PRO A 162 34.77 -14.92 -47.89
CA PRO A 162 34.75 -14.87 -49.33
C PRO A 162 34.56 -16.30 -49.85
N ALA A 163 33.49 -16.51 -50.60
CA ALA A 163 33.27 -17.75 -51.32
C ALA A 163 34.39 -17.87 -52.35
N SER A 164 35.39 -18.68 -52.05
CA SER A 164 36.26 -19.28 -53.05
C SER A 164 35.39 -20.23 -53.89
N GLY A 165 34.64 -19.66 -54.83
CA GLY A 165 33.93 -20.40 -55.86
C GLY A 165 34.92 -20.95 -56.90
N PRO A 166 34.56 -22.00 -57.66
CA PRO A 166 35.47 -22.72 -58.55
C PRO A 166 35.86 -21.96 -59.84
N GLY A 167 35.80 -20.62 -59.83
CA GLY A 167 36.06 -19.76 -60.99
C GLY A 167 37.13 -18.69 -60.78
N ASP A 168 37.92 -18.74 -59.69
CA ASP A 168 39.01 -17.79 -59.47
C ASP A 168 40.16 -18.06 -60.47
N PRO A 169 40.54 -17.08 -61.33
CA PRO A 169 41.65 -17.22 -62.28
C PRO A 169 42.98 -17.63 -61.63
N ARG A 170 43.13 -17.44 -60.32
CA ARG A 170 44.32 -17.80 -59.54
C ARG A 170 44.48 -19.30 -59.27
N TYR A 171 43.44 -20.13 -59.49
CA TYR A 171 43.55 -21.58 -59.39
C TYR A 171 44.05 -22.25 -60.68
N ARG A 172 44.00 -21.55 -61.82
CA ARG A 172 44.37 -22.10 -63.14
C ARG A 172 45.88 -22.25 -63.35
N SER A 173 46.70 -21.61 -62.51
CA SER A 173 48.16 -21.71 -62.55
C SER A 173 48.74 -22.88 -61.74
N LEU A 174 47.92 -23.56 -60.92
CA LEU A 174 48.37 -24.62 -60.01
C LEU A 174 48.21 -26.04 -60.56
N TRP A 175 47.54 -26.23 -61.70
CA TRP A 175 47.34 -27.56 -62.33
C TRP A 175 47.53 -27.50 -63.86
N PRO A 176 48.75 -27.74 -64.37
CA PRO A 176 49.05 -27.68 -65.81
C PRO A 176 48.69 -28.96 -66.60
N GLY A 177 47.85 -29.84 -66.06
CA GLY A 177 47.73 -31.23 -66.56
C GLY A 177 46.39 -31.68 -67.14
N ALA A 178 45.31 -30.90 -67.07
CA ALA A 178 43.99 -31.37 -67.53
C ALA A 178 43.73 -31.01 -69.01
N ARG A 179 44.50 -31.60 -69.93
CA ARG A 179 44.03 -31.89 -71.29
C ARG A 179 43.76 -33.39 -71.40
N GLU A 180 42.80 -33.71 -72.27
CA GLU A 180 42.49 -35.01 -72.89
C GLU A 180 41.38 -35.87 -72.26
N GLY A 181 40.51 -36.38 -73.16
CA GLY A 181 39.47 -37.38 -72.93
C GLY A 181 38.05 -36.80 -73.00
N SER A 182 37.49 -36.46 -74.17
CA SER A 182 36.89 -37.38 -75.16
C SER A 182 35.65 -38.14 -74.63
N HIS A 183 34.48 -37.63 -75.02
CA HIS A 183 33.16 -38.24 -75.32
C HIS A 183 32.93 -39.75 -75.11
N PRO A 184 31.67 -40.18 -74.86
CA PRO A 184 30.51 -39.98 -75.75
C PRO A 184 29.44 -39.03 -75.22
#